data_AF-A0A963UP69-F1
#
_entry.id   AF-A0A963UP69-F1
#
_cell.length_a   1.000
_cell.length_b   1.000
_cell.length_c   1.000
_cell.angle_alpha   90.00
_cell.angle_beta   90.00
_cell.angle_gamma   90.00
#
_symmetry.space_group_name_H-M   'P 1'
#
loop_
_entity.id
_entity.type
_entity.pdbx_description
1 polymer ?
#
loop_
_entity_poly.entity_id
_entity_poly.type
_entity_poly.pdbx_seq_one_letter_code
_entity_poly.pdbx_strand_id
1 'polypeptide(L)'
;MFVHDMENGKRRLGPVTPVVQDLVRMHETLRKAWREFRDPAQALTVSEDRFTTRTGFRYSYPAGTDADAPYLLLNRYDGDDLRSVSELVDLASREIVARWEYDVDPIWKASAFKSRTWDLKRQFRTSRFAGIHALLTRDGKIVVNGMNTPLLAFGPCGKLLWEQDAAAFHHSIETDEQKNIWVPAHVEPKTLPIGGPGFLQDTVTKLSPDGKIVFSKAVVDILAENGLGYLVYGHGFAQDDPVHLNDIEPVRTDGAIWRKGDVFLSLRNRSLVLLYRPATGKILWSRAGDDAWIHQHDVAILDDHTITVFDNRSPLRQEQRLETDGVNRLVRVDVRTGAATPVYPEAFRKLDLRTGQQGRGLLLPDGKVVVEETDFGRVLQFDRNGDEDWSFVNRATNGRVYLLNWSRIVPRELGDAALTAIGAARCGDKQGQQSG
;
A
#
# COMPACT_ATOMS: atom_id res chain seq x y z
N MET A 1 34.27 29.33 30.95
CA MET A 1 35.21 30.28 30.34
C MET A 1 34.45 31.03 29.26
N PHE A 2 34.12 32.29 29.54
CA PHE A 2 33.43 33.18 28.61
C PHE A 2 34.39 33.61 27.49
N VAL A 3 33.90 33.67 26.26
CA VAL A 3 34.24 34.78 25.36
C VAL A 3 32.93 35.21 24.68
N HIS A 4 32.44 36.34 25.15
CA HIS A 4 31.50 37.18 24.44
C HIS A 4 32.32 37.99 23.43
N ASP A 5 31.90 38.02 22.17
CA ASP A 5 32.16 39.19 21.32
C ASP A 5 30.83 39.57 20.64
N MET A 6 30.44 40.81 20.84
CA MET A 6 29.24 41.46 20.34
C MET A 6 29.70 42.84 19.92
N GLU A 7 29.80 43.10 18.62
CA GLU A 7 29.67 44.46 18.09
C GLU A 7 29.10 44.49 16.66
N ASN A 8 27.79 44.77 16.63
CA ASN A 8 27.07 45.69 15.76
C ASN A 8 27.21 45.64 14.22
N GLY A 9 26.10 45.28 13.56
CA GLY A 9 25.90 45.62 12.14
C GLY A 9 24.64 45.05 11.48
N LYS A 10 23.46 45.50 11.92
CA LYS A 10 22.11 45.29 11.32
C LYS A 10 22.08 44.67 9.91
N ARG A 11 21.68 43.39 9.82
CA ARG A 11 20.93 42.89 8.65
C ARG A 11 19.49 42.64 9.07
N ARG A 12 18.60 43.57 8.72
CA ARG A 12 17.17 43.31 8.63
C ARG A 12 16.99 42.27 7.51
N LEU A 13 16.78 41.01 7.87
CA LEU A 13 16.17 40.05 6.94
C LEU A 13 14.70 40.47 6.78
N GLY A 14 14.36 40.94 5.58
CA GLY A 14 13.00 41.38 5.24
C GLY A 14 11.99 40.23 5.27
N PRO A 15 10.67 40.54 5.28
CA PRO A 15 9.59 39.57 5.51
C PRO A 15 9.29 38.66 4.30
N VAL A 16 10.29 38.36 3.46
CA VAL A 16 10.08 37.73 2.15
C VAL A 16 10.21 36.21 2.20
N THR A 17 10.76 35.63 3.28
CA THR A 17 11.03 34.18 3.36
C THR A 17 9.78 33.29 3.49
N PRO A 18 8.72 33.65 4.26
CA PRO A 18 7.48 32.86 4.29
C PRO A 18 6.71 32.95 2.97
N VAL A 19 6.66 34.14 2.36
CA VAL A 19 5.91 34.42 1.13
C VAL A 19 6.48 33.64 -0.06
N VAL A 20 7.79 33.43 -0.13
CA VAL A 20 8.41 32.64 -1.21
C VAL A 20 8.14 31.14 -1.04
N GLN A 21 8.13 30.62 0.19
CA GLN A 21 7.75 29.22 0.44
C GLN A 21 6.26 28.97 0.14
N ASP A 22 5.39 29.93 0.47
CA ASP A 22 3.97 29.89 0.14
C ASP A 22 3.72 30.00 -1.38
N LEU A 23 4.52 30.80 -2.10
CA LEU A 23 4.46 30.91 -3.57
C LEU A 23 4.96 29.64 -4.28
N VAL A 24 6.01 28.98 -3.77
CA VAL A 24 6.50 27.69 -4.30
C VAL A 24 5.47 26.58 -4.05
N ARG A 25 4.89 26.52 -2.85
CA ARG A 25 3.77 25.62 -2.53
C ARG A 25 2.54 25.90 -3.39
N MET A 26 2.22 27.17 -3.65
CA MET A 26 1.15 27.55 -4.59
C MET A 26 1.45 27.05 -6.00
N HIS A 27 2.68 27.18 -6.51
CA HIS A 27 3.03 26.76 -7.87
C HIS A 27 2.94 25.25 -8.07
N GLU A 28 3.35 24.45 -7.08
CA GLU A 28 3.25 22.99 -7.13
C GLU A 28 1.82 22.49 -6.89
N THR A 29 1.10 23.10 -5.95
CA THR A 29 -0.32 22.84 -5.73
C THR A 29 -1.12 23.21 -6.97
N LEU A 30 -0.80 24.33 -7.62
CA LEU A 30 -1.39 24.73 -8.89
C LEU A 30 -1.03 23.75 -10.00
N ARG A 31 0.21 23.25 -10.10
CA ARG A 31 0.60 22.23 -11.11
C ARG A 31 -0.06 20.87 -10.88
N LYS A 32 -0.15 20.40 -9.64
CA LYS A 32 -0.85 19.15 -9.28
C LYS A 32 -2.35 19.30 -9.53
N ALA A 33 -2.95 20.40 -9.07
CA ALA A 33 -4.32 20.75 -9.38
C ALA A 33 -4.55 20.89 -10.88
N TRP A 34 -3.61 21.46 -11.66
CA TRP A 34 -3.72 21.59 -13.11
C TRP A 34 -3.68 20.25 -13.84
N ARG A 35 -2.79 19.33 -13.41
CA ARG A 35 -2.73 17.95 -13.94
C ARG A 35 -4.01 17.19 -13.62
N GLU A 36 -4.47 17.29 -12.37
CA GLU A 36 -5.73 16.70 -11.92
C GLU A 36 -6.95 17.35 -12.59
N PHE A 37 -6.91 18.61 -13.03
CA PHE A 37 -8.04 19.28 -13.69
C PHE A 37 -8.20 18.92 -15.17
N ARG A 38 -7.11 18.56 -15.87
CA ARG A 38 -7.10 18.51 -17.34
C ARG A 38 -7.16 17.11 -17.93
N ASP A 39 -6.69 16.08 -17.21
CA ASP A 39 -6.72 14.69 -17.66
C ASP A 39 -6.77 13.74 -16.45
N PRO A 40 -7.94 13.16 -16.10
CA PRO A 40 -8.08 12.22 -14.98
C PRO A 40 -7.09 11.04 -15.05
N ALA A 41 -6.70 10.62 -16.26
CA ALA A 41 -5.74 9.55 -16.48
C ALA A 41 -4.30 9.95 -16.17
N GLN A 42 -3.95 11.24 -16.24
CA GLN A 42 -2.61 11.72 -15.88
C GLN A 42 -2.31 11.64 -14.37
N ALA A 43 -3.34 11.54 -13.53
CA ALA A 43 -3.14 11.44 -12.08
C ALA A 43 -2.58 10.06 -11.66
N LEU A 44 -2.75 9.03 -12.50
CA LEU A 44 -2.35 7.65 -12.23
C LEU A 44 -1.24 7.16 -13.16
N THR A 45 -0.61 8.07 -13.90
CA THR A 45 0.65 7.80 -14.62
C THR A 45 1.84 8.01 -13.70
N VAL A 46 2.91 7.23 -13.93
CA VAL A 46 4.18 7.40 -13.23
C VAL A 46 4.77 8.79 -13.48
N SER A 47 5.53 9.33 -12.52
CA SER A 47 6.19 10.63 -12.71
C SER A 47 7.37 10.59 -13.68
N GLU A 48 7.98 9.41 -13.85
CA GLU A 48 9.12 9.16 -14.71
C GLU A 48 9.05 7.72 -15.25
N ASP A 49 9.24 7.56 -16.55
CA ASP A 49 9.34 6.23 -17.17
C ASP A 49 10.79 5.73 -17.12
N ARG A 50 11.05 4.78 -16.22
CA ARG A 50 12.37 4.15 -16.04
C ARG A 50 12.59 2.91 -16.92
N PHE A 51 11.55 2.46 -17.64
CA PHE A 51 11.55 1.15 -18.29
C PHE A 51 11.45 1.22 -19.82
N THR A 52 11.44 2.42 -20.40
CA THR A 52 11.53 2.74 -21.84
C THR A 52 10.78 1.79 -22.78
N THR A 53 11.39 0.68 -23.20
CA THR A 53 10.81 -0.30 -24.17
C THR A 53 10.17 -1.53 -23.53
N ARG A 54 10.16 -1.64 -22.19
CA ARG A 54 9.49 -2.75 -21.49
C ARG A 54 7.99 -2.45 -21.36
N THR A 55 7.19 -3.47 -21.66
CA THR A 55 5.73 -3.50 -21.58
C THR A 55 5.30 -4.91 -21.23
N GLY A 56 4.28 -5.04 -20.38
CA GLY A 56 3.67 -6.32 -20.06
C GLY A 56 4.64 -7.29 -19.38
N PHE A 57 4.30 -8.57 -19.43
CA PHE A 57 5.10 -9.62 -18.82
C PHE A 57 6.34 -9.98 -19.65
N ARG A 58 7.43 -10.28 -18.94
CA ARG A 58 8.59 -11.02 -19.45
C ARG A 58 8.89 -12.17 -18.51
N TYR A 59 9.30 -13.29 -19.06
CA TYR A 59 9.64 -14.51 -18.32
C TYR A 59 10.99 -15.03 -18.80
N SER A 60 11.83 -15.52 -17.88
CA SER A 60 13.12 -16.15 -18.21
C SER A 60 13.03 -17.67 -18.38
N TYR A 61 11.87 -18.26 -18.07
CA TYR A 61 11.55 -19.68 -18.28
C TYR A 61 10.54 -19.86 -19.43
N PRO A 62 10.21 -21.09 -19.89
CA PRO A 62 9.04 -21.38 -20.73
C PRO A 62 7.75 -21.68 -19.92
N ALA A 63 6.57 -21.55 -20.54
CA ALA A 63 5.31 -21.88 -19.86
C ALA A 63 5.27 -23.37 -19.47
N GLY A 64 4.67 -23.69 -18.32
CA GLY A 64 4.60 -25.04 -17.78
C GLY A 64 5.90 -25.59 -17.19
N THR A 65 6.93 -24.75 -16.97
CA THR A 65 8.19 -25.16 -16.33
C THR A 65 7.96 -25.65 -14.90
N ASP A 66 7.11 -24.93 -14.17
CA ASP A 66 6.67 -25.27 -12.82
C ASP A 66 5.14 -25.22 -12.79
N ALA A 67 4.51 -26.39 -12.74
CA ALA A 67 3.06 -26.51 -12.70
C ALA A 67 2.48 -26.03 -11.35
N ASP A 68 3.30 -26.03 -10.29
CA ASP A 68 2.91 -25.64 -8.95
C ASP A 68 3.22 -24.16 -8.66
N ALA A 69 3.76 -23.42 -9.66
CA ALA A 69 4.02 -21.99 -9.54
C ALA A 69 2.77 -21.26 -9.03
N PRO A 70 2.90 -20.25 -8.16
CA PRO A 70 1.74 -19.56 -7.61
C PRO A 70 1.07 -18.67 -8.66
N TYR A 71 -0.04 -18.06 -8.27
CA TYR A 71 -0.64 -16.98 -9.05
C TYR A 71 -0.07 -15.63 -8.61
N LEU A 72 -0.12 -14.65 -9.51
CA LEU A 72 -0.01 -13.23 -9.17
C LEU A 72 -1.42 -12.61 -9.26
N LEU A 73 -1.92 -12.05 -8.17
CA LEU A 73 -3.05 -11.13 -8.23
C LEU A 73 -2.51 -9.74 -8.53
N LEU A 74 -2.48 -9.41 -9.81
CA LEU A 74 -1.96 -8.16 -10.35
C LEU A 74 -3.00 -7.05 -10.16
N ASN A 75 -2.69 -6.07 -9.32
CA ASN A 75 -3.53 -4.89 -9.10
C ASN A 75 -2.92 -3.73 -9.86
N ARG A 76 -3.62 -3.23 -10.89
CA ARG A 76 -3.11 -2.17 -11.75
C ARG A 76 -4.18 -1.18 -12.16
N TYR A 77 -3.75 -0.01 -12.59
CA TYR A 77 -4.61 0.88 -13.35
C TYR A 77 -4.45 0.58 -14.83
N ASP A 78 -5.53 0.18 -15.50
CA ASP A 78 -5.55 -0.06 -16.93
C ASP A 78 -5.63 1.28 -17.67
N GLY A 79 -4.52 1.68 -18.30
CA GLY A 79 -4.40 2.94 -19.00
C GLY A 79 -5.09 2.97 -20.37
N ASP A 80 -5.49 1.82 -20.90
CA ASP A 80 -6.24 1.72 -22.16
C ASP A 80 -7.74 1.89 -21.88
N ASP A 81 -8.24 1.19 -20.85
CA ASP A 81 -9.65 1.25 -20.43
C ASP A 81 -9.97 2.38 -19.44
N LEU A 82 -8.94 3.09 -18.96
CA LEU A 82 -9.00 4.15 -17.95
C LEU A 82 -9.79 3.74 -16.70
N ARG A 83 -9.43 2.57 -16.15
CA ARG A 83 -10.06 2.02 -14.94
C ARG A 83 -9.08 1.13 -14.18
N SER A 84 -9.29 0.98 -12.88
CA SER A 84 -8.54 -0.04 -12.12
C SER A 84 -9.10 -1.44 -12.35
N VAL A 85 -8.18 -2.40 -12.44
CA VAL A 85 -8.48 -3.82 -12.58
C VAL A 85 -7.64 -4.64 -11.61
N SER A 86 -8.18 -5.79 -11.22
CA SER A 86 -7.42 -6.86 -10.59
C SER A 86 -7.44 -8.06 -11.54
N GLU A 87 -6.28 -8.63 -11.83
CA GLU A 87 -6.12 -9.75 -12.76
C GLU A 87 -5.42 -10.89 -12.03
N LEU A 88 -6.02 -12.09 -12.05
CA LEU A 88 -5.36 -13.29 -11.56
C LEU A 88 -4.54 -13.87 -12.71
N VAL A 89 -3.23 -13.75 -12.61
CA VAL A 89 -2.26 -14.26 -13.59
C VAL A 89 -1.71 -15.57 -13.08
N ASP A 90 -1.89 -16.64 -13.86
CA ASP A 90 -1.26 -17.93 -13.60
C ASP A 90 0.20 -17.86 -14.04
N LEU A 91 1.16 -17.92 -13.11
CA LEU A 91 2.58 -17.84 -13.48
C LEU A 91 3.10 -19.13 -14.14
N ALA A 92 2.39 -20.25 -14.00
CA ALA A 92 2.73 -21.49 -14.69
C ALA A 92 2.34 -21.41 -16.17
N SER A 93 1.08 -21.07 -16.47
CA SER A 93 0.57 -20.98 -17.85
C SER A 93 0.87 -19.64 -18.53
N ARG A 94 1.07 -18.58 -17.74
CA ARG A 94 1.26 -17.16 -18.14
C ARG A 94 -0.01 -16.48 -18.63
N GLU A 95 -1.15 -17.06 -18.32
CA GLU A 95 -2.44 -16.56 -18.75
C GLU A 95 -3.11 -15.74 -17.64
N ILE A 96 -3.87 -14.73 -18.05
CA ILE A 96 -4.84 -14.08 -17.17
C ILE A 96 -6.06 -15.00 -17.12
N VAL A 97 -6.28 -15.64 -15.97
CA VAL A 97 -7.33 -16.65 -15.79
C VAL A 97 -8.60 -16.09 -15.13
N ALA A 98 -8.51 -14.91 -14.54
CA ALA A 98 -9.66 -14.14 -14.06
C ALA A 98 -9.34 -12.64 -14.06
N ARG A 99 -10.37 -11.80 -14.24
CA ARG A 99 -10.25 -10.34 -14.24
C ARG A 99 -11.47 -9.72 -13.56
N TRP A 100 -11.23 -8.75 -12.69
CA TRP A 100 -12.24 -7.93 -12.04
C TRP A 100 -12.05 -6.48 -12.45
N GLU A 101 -13.14 -5.83 -12.82
CA GLU A 101 -13.18 -4.41 -13.19
C GLU A 101 -14.09 -3.66 -12.26
N TYR A 102 -13.68 -2.45 -11.87
CA TYR A 102 -14.36 -1.69 -10.82
C TYR A 102 -15.11 -0.48 -11.41
N ASP A 103 -16.38 -0.67 -11.77
CA ASP A 103 -17.28 0.45 -12.07
C ASP A 103 -17.94 0.96 -10.78
N VAL A 104 -17.29 1.95 -10.17
CA VAL A 104 -17.65 2.44 -8.82
C VAL A 104 -18.57 3.65 -8.83
N ASP A 105 -18.73 4.34 -9.97
CA ASP A 105 -19.60 5.52 -10.07
C ASP A 105 -21.05 5.25 -9.64
N PRO A 106 -21.70 4.12 -10.05
CA PRO A 106 -23.03 3.79 -9.56
C PRO A 106 -23.07 3.48 -8.05
N ILE A 107 -21.99 2.90 -7.52
CA ILE A 107 -21.85 2.55 -6.10
C ILE A 107 -21.75 3.83 -5.27
N TRP A 108 -20.86 4.75 -5.63
CA TRP A 108 -20.71 6.05 -4.96
C TRP A 108 -21.96 6.93 -5.03
N LYS A 109 -22.79 6.76 -6.07
CA LYS A 109 -24.09 7.44 -6.13
C LYS A 109 -25.04 6.96 -5.04
N ALA A 110 -25.00 5.68 -4.71
CA ALA A 110 -25.87 5.02 -3.73
C ALA A 110 -25.29 4.98 -2.30
N SER A 111 -23.97 5.14 -2.16
CA SER A 111 -23.23 5.12 -0.89
C SER A 111 -23.78 6.12 0.13
N ALA A 112 -23.85 5.71 1.40
CA ALA A 112 -24.19 6.59 2.52
C ALA A 112 -22.95 7.22 3.17
N PHE A 113 -21.74 6.93 2.67
CA PHE A 113 -20.48 7.48 3.15
C PHE A 113 -20.50 9.01 3.21
N LYS A 114 -20.03 9.56 4.33
CA LYS A 114 -19.86 10.99 4.52
C LYS A 114 -18.47 11.27 5.08
N SER A 115 -17.74 12.15 4.43
CA SER A 115 -16.45 12.64 4.91
C SER A 115 -16.35 14.15 4.71
N ARG A 116 -15.54 14.79 5.57
CA ARG A 116 -15.15 16.19 5.38
C ARG A 116 -13.96 16.35 4.44
N THR A 117 -13.19 15.28 4.27
CA THR A 117 -11.92 15.23 3.54
C THR A 117 -12.11 14.66 2.14
N TRP A 118 -12.92 13.60 2.01
CA TRP A 118 -13.06 12.82 0.79
C TRP A 118 -14.46 12.91 0.19
N ASP A 119 -14.52 13.33 -1.08
CA ASP A 119 -15.71 13.34 -1.92
C ASP A 119 -15.61 12.23 -2.97
N LEU A 120 -16.27 11.11 -2.70
CA LEU A 120 -16.27 9.92 -3.58
C LEU A 120 -16.63 10.27 -5.02
N LYS A 121 -17.68 11.09 -5.20
CA LYS A 121 -18.23 11.44 -6.51
C LYS A 121 -17.35 12.40 -7.28
N ARG A 122 -16.32 12.98 -6.67
CA ARG A 122 -15.40 13.91 -7.34
C ARG A 122 -14.00 13.33 -7.46
N GLN A 123 -13.50 12.71 -6.40
CA GLN A 123 -12.10 12.29 -6.27
C GLN A 123 -11.90 10.82 -6.65
N PHE A 124 -12.90 9.96 -6.44
CA PHE A 124 -12.76 8.50 -6.54
C PHE A 124 -13.67 7.87 -7.60
N ARG A 125 -14.00 8.62 -8.65
CA ARG A 125 -14.77 8.13 -9.80
C ARG A 125 -14.11 6.91 -10.44
N THR A 126 -14.83 6.13 -11.24
CA THR A 126 -14.29 4.95 -11.96
C THR A 126 -12.96 5.24 -12.66
N SER A 127 -12.79 6.41 -13.29
CA SER A 127 -11.56 6.85 -13.96
C SER A 127 -10.42 7.35 -13.06
N ARG A 128 -10.60 7.31 -11.74
CA ARG A 128 -9.61 7.70 -10.72
C ARG A 128 -9.50 6.71 -9.58
N PHE A 129 -10.42 5.76 -9.49
CA PHE A 129 -10.40 4.71 -8.51
C PHE A 129 -9.16 3.84 -8.74
N ALA A 130 -8.29 3.79 -7.73
CA ALA A 130 -7.12 2.95 -7.70
C ALA A 130 -7.39 1.80 -6.73
N GLY A 131 -7.90 0.69 -7.25
CA GLY A 131 -8.21 -0.50 -6.47
C GLY A 131 -6.94 -1.07 -5.88
N ILE A 132 -6.67 -0.75 -4.62
CA ILE A 132 -5.42 -1.07 -3.95
C ILE A 132 -5.53 -2.36 -3.14
N HIS A 133 -4.48 -3.17 -3.29
CA HIS A 133 -4.20 -4.34 -2.49
C HIS A 133 -5.36 -5.32 -2.37
N ALA A 134 -6.03 -5.57 -3.50
CA ALA A 134 -7.21 -6.42 -3.54
C ALA A 134 -6.92 -7.80 -2.92
N LEU A 135 -7.90 -8.33 -2.21
CA LEU A 135 -7.85 -9.59 -1.51
C LEU A 135 -8.80 -10.58 -2.19
N LEU A 136 -8.24 -11.61 -2.82
CA LEU A 136 -8.99 -12.75 -3.35
C LEU A 136 -9.24 -13.79 -2.24
N THR A 137 -10.46 -14.27 -2.17
CA THR A 137 -10.89 -15.30 -1.22
C THR A 137 -11.21 -16.62 -1.93
N ARG A 138 -11.18 -17.73 -1.19
CA ARG A 138 -11.35 -19.09 -1.75
C ARG A 138 -12.70 -19.31 -2.43
N ASP A 139 -13.72 -18.53 -2.07
CA ASP A 139 -15.05 -18.56 -2.67
C ASP A 139 -15.18 -17.62 -3.88
N GLY A 140 -14.07 -17.08 -4.38
CA GLY A 140 -14.03 -16.22 -5.57
C GLY A 140 -14.49 -14.78 -5.32
N LYS A 141 -14.72 -14.38 -4.07
CA LYS A 141 -14.97 -12.98 -3.71
C LYS A 141 -13.65 -12.20 -3.72
N ILE A 142 -13.70 -10.96 -4.21
CA ILE A 142 -12.59 -10.01 -4.18
C ILE A 142 -12.98 -8.80 -3.32
N VAL A 143 -12.09 -8.39 -2.41
CA VAL A 143 -12.29 -7.23 -1.54
C VAL A 143 -11.25 -6.17 -1.87
N VAL A 144 -11.65 -4.90 -2.00
CA VAL A 144 -10.80 -3.80 -2.46
C VAL A 144 -11.21 -2.47 -1.85
N ASN A 145 -10.25 -1.54 -1.67
CA ASN A 145 -10.52 -0.12 -1.41
C ASN A 145 -9.82 0.75 -2.47
N GLY A 146 -10.23 2.01 -2.60
CA GLY A 146 -9.73 2.97 -3.59
C GLY A 146 -8.72 3.98 -3.05
N MET A 147 -8.04 3.67 -1.93
CA MET A 147 -7.22 4.59 -1.15
C MET A 147 -8.04 5.76 -0.57
N ASN A 148 -8.62 5.57 0.62
CA ASN A 148 -9.52 6.48 1.34
C ASN A 148 -10.98 6.45 0.85
N THR A 149 -11.49 5.26 0.56
CA THR A 149 -12.89 5.04 0.14
C THR A 149 -13.56 4.02 1.07
N PRO A 150 -14.89 3.84 0.99
CA PRO A 150 -15.53 2.62 1.48
C PRO A 150 -14.83 1.35 0.97
N LEU A 151 -14.89 0.29 1.76
CA LEU A 151 -14.38 -1.03 1.39
C LEU A 151 -15.46 -1.76 0.57
N LEU A 152 -15.09 -2.29 -0.58
CA LEU A 152 -16.00 -2.96 -1.50
C LEU A 152 -15.70 -4.44 -1.56
N ALA A 153 -16.73 -5.28 -1.62
CA ALA A 153 -16.59 -6.67 -1.96
C ALA A 153 -17.43 -7.04 -3.17
N PHE A 154 -16.78 -7.67 -4.15
CA PHE A 154 -17.43 -8.19 -5.34
C PHE A 154 -17.41 -9.70 -5.31
N GLY A 155 -18.51 -10.31 -5.74
CA GLY A 155 -18.60 -11.76 -5.86
C GLY A 155 -17.86 -12.27 -7.09
N PRO A 156 -17.89 -13.59 -7.32
CA PRO A 156 -17.17 -14.23 -8.42
C PRO A 156 -17.51 -13.70 -9.82
N CYS A 157 -18.70 -13.11 -9.99
CA CYS A 157 -19.16 -12.53 -11.26
C CYS A 157 -18.97 -11.00 -11.35
N GLY A 158 -18.17 -10.40 -10.48
CA GLY A 158 -17.94 -8.94 -10.46
C GLY A 158 -19.16 -8.11 -10.01
N LYS A 159 -20.17 -8.74 -9.42
CA LYS A 159 -21.31 -8.03 -8.81
C LYS A 159 -20.96 -7.61 -7.39
N LEU A 160 -21.26 -6.37 -7.02
CA LEU A 160 -21.13 -5.88 -5.64
C LEU A 160 -21.97 -6.76 -4.70
N LEU A 161 -21.33 -7.33 -3.69
CA LEU A 161 -21.97 -8.08 -2.61
C LEU A 161 -22.32 -7.15 -1.45
N TRP A 162 -21.35 -6.34 -1.05
CA TRP A 162 -21.52 -5.36 0.02
C TRP A 162 -20.52 -4.21 -0.14
N GLU A 163 -20.90 -3.08 0.43
CA GLU A 163 -20.10 -1.90 0.67
C GLU A 163 -20.03 -1.68 2.19
N GLN A 164 -18.85 -1.41 2.71
CA GLN A 164 -18.67 -0.93 4.08
C GLN A 164 -18.30 0.55 4.04
N ASP A 165 -19.26 1.41 4.37
CA ASP A 165 -19.21 2.86 4.22
C ASP A 165 -19.18 3.63 5.55
N ALA A 166 -18.93 2.95 6.68
CA ALA A 166 -18.79 3.61 7.97
C ALA A 166 -17.43 4.32 8.17
N ALA A 167 -16.44 4.04 7.32
CA ALA A 167 -15.10 4.61 7.42
C ALA A 167 -14.44 4.74 6.03
N ALA A 168 -13.38 5.54 5.95
CA ALA A 168 -12.52 5.62 4.77
C ALA A 168 -11.36 4.63 4.93
N PHE A 169 -11.37 3.55 4.17
CA PHE A 169 -10.35 2.51 4.21
C PHE A 169 -9.20 2.82 3.25
N HIS A 170 -7.99 2.46 3.63
CA HIS A 170 -6.78 2.79 2.88
C HIS A 170 -5.71 1.70 2.99
N HIS A 171 -4.81 1.66 2.00
CA HIS A 171 -3.64 0.77 1.99
C HIS A 171 -3.98 -0.72 2.12
N SER A 172 -3.39 -1.44 3.09
CA SER A 172 -3.40 -2.90 3.12
C SER A 172 -4.76 -3.51 3.47
N ILE A 173 -4.93 -4.78 3.09
CA ILE A 173 -6.13 -5.59 3.28
C ILE A 173 -5.59 -6.99 3.51
N GLU A 174 -5.54 -7.42 4.76
CA GLU A 174 -5.04 -8.74 5.12
C GLU A 174 -6.11 -9.55 5.82
N THR A 175 -5.87 -10.85 6.02
CA THR A 175 -6.82 -11.71 6.74
C THR A 175 -6.18 -12.40 7.92
N ASP A 176 -6.94 -12.64 8.97
CA ASP A 176 -6.52 -13.59 10.01
C ASP A 176 -6.93 -15.03 9.65
N GLU A 177 -6.67 -15.97 10.56
CA GLU A 177 -7.02 -17.38 10.43
C GLU A 177 -8.54 -17.63 10.41
N GLN A 178 -9.35 -16.76 11.04
CA GLN A 178 -10.82 -16.81 10.95
C GLN A 178 -11.36 -16.06 9.73
N LYS A 179 -10.48 -15.63 8.82
CA LYS A 179 -10.82 -14.89 7.59
C LYS A 179 -11.45 -13.51 7.86
N ASN A 180 -11.31 -12.99 9.07
CA ASN A 180 -11.62 -11.59 9.31
C ASN A 180 -10.62 -10.74 8.54
N ILE A 181 -11.09 -9.59 8.06
CA ILE A 181 -10.33 -8.67 7.22
C ILE A 181 -9.74 -7.59 8.11
N TRP A 182 -8.43 -7.39 8.04
CA TRP A 182 -7.72 -6.32 8.71
C TRP A 182 -7.33 -5.27 7.67
N VAL A 183 -7.67 -4.01 7.94
CA VAL A 183 -7.49 -2.91 6.99
C VAL A 183 -7.34 -1.59 7.75
N PRO A 184 -6.36 -0.74 7.41
CA PRO A 184 -6.29 0.63 7.91
C PRO A 184 -7.52 1.44 7.51
N ALA A 185 -8.03 2.26 8.42
CA ALA A 185 -9.10 3.19 8.11
C ALA A 185 -8.95 4.52 8.85
N HIS A 186 -9.56 5.58 8.33
CA HIS A 186 -9.67 6.85 9.02
C HIS A 186 -11.01 6.99 9.73
N VAL A 187 -10.98 7.58 10.93
CA VAL A 187 -12.21 8.04 11.60
C VAL A 187 -12.74 9.28 10.90
N GLU A 188 -13.94 9.19 10.31
CA GLU A 188 -14.57 10.30 9.60
C GLU A 188 -15.95 10.66 10.17
N PRO A 189 -16.13 11.89 10.70
CA PRO A 189 -15.10 12.91 10.96
C PRO A 189 -14.20 12.53 12.15
N LYS A 190 -12.96 13.05 12.20
CA LYS A 190 -12.06 12.87 13.35
C LYS A 190 -12.75 13.20 14.68
N THR A 191 -12.44 12.43 15.72
CA THR A 191 -13.01 12.62 17.06
C THR A 191 -12.02 13.23 18.04
N LEU A 192 -10.72 13.19 17.74
CA LEU A 192 -9.69 13.75 18.62
C LEU A 192 -9.62 15.29 18.54
N PRO A 193 -9.41 15.97 19.69
CA PRO A 193 -9.30 17.43 19.77
C PRO A 193 -7.89 17.94 19.40
N ILE A 194 -7.20 17.27 18.47
CA ILE A 194 -5.86 17.63 17.99
C ILE A 194 -5.85 17.74 16.47
N GLY A 195 -4.93 18.54 15.92
CA GLY A 195 -4.80 18.73 14.48
C GLY A 195 -5.91 19.59 13.86
N GLY A 196 -5.65 20.06 12.64
CA GLY A 196 -6.57 20.90 11.88
C GLY A 196 -7.72 20.12 11.24
N PRO A 197 -8.54 20.78 10.41
CA PRO A 197 -9.60 20.11 9.65
C PRO A 197 -9.12 18.96 8.76
N GLY A 198 -7.85 18.96 8.34
CA GLY A 198 -7.25 17.92 7.52
C GLY A 198 -6.63 16.75 8.28
N PHE A 199 -6.71 16.74 9.62
CA PHE A 199 -6.04 15.72 10.43
C PHE A 199 -6.63 14.32 10.20
N LEU A 200 -5.78 13.39 9.77
CA LEU A 200 -6.05 11.98 9.52
C LEU A 200 -5.87 11.17 10.81
N GLN A 201 -6.98 10.66 11.31
CA GLN A 201 -7.02 9.82 12.51
C GLN A 201 -7.10 8.34 12.10
N ASP A 202 -5.94 7.71 11.92
CA ASP A 202 -5.84 6.29 11.54
C ASP A 202 -6.35 5.34 12.63
N THR A 203 -6.89 4.22 12.19
CA THR A 203 -7.41 3.13 13.01
C THR A 203 -6.90 1.79 12.55
N VAL A 204 -6.64 0.91 13.52
CA VAL A 204 -6.53 -0.53 13.29
C VAL A 204 -7.95 -1.07 13.25
N THR A 205 -8.43 -1.46 12.07
CA THR A 205 -9.82 -1.93 11.87
C THR A 205 -9.86 -3.39 11.44
N LYS A 206 -10.76 -4.14 12.07
CA LYS A 206 -11.06 -5.55 11.80
C LYS A 206 -12.51 -5.68 11.39
N LEU A 207 -12.77 -6.38 10.28
CA LEU A 207 -14.10 -6.71 9.81
C LEU A 207 -14.29 -8.23 9.80
N SER A 208 -15.51 -8.69 10.08
CA SER A 208 -15.88 -10.06 9.80
C SER A 208 -15.89 -10.33 8.28
N PRO A 209 -15.89 -11.60 7.83
CA PRO A 209 -15.86 -11.94 6.40
C PRO A 209 -17.04 -11.40 5.57
N ASP A 210 -18.15 -11.03 6.23
CA ASP A 210 -19.35 -10.40 5.66
C ASP A 210 -19.29 -8.86 5.66
N GLY A 211 -18.14 -8.26 6.00
CA GLY A 211 -17.91 -6.83 5.87
C GLY A 211 -18.40 -5.98 7.06
N LYS A 212 -18.75 -6.58 8.20
CA LYS A 212 -19.10 -5.80 9.41
C LYS A 212 -17.86 -5.48 10.22
N ILE A 213 -17.71 -4.22 10.62
CA ILE A 213 -16.64 -3.83 11.56
C ILE A 213 -16.92 -4.49 12.91
N VAL A 214 -15.96 -5.30 13.38
CA VAL A 214 -16.03 -6.02 14.67
C VAL A 214 -15.00 -5.52 15.69
N PHE A 215 -14.00 -4.76 15.23
CA PHE A 215 -13.06 -4.05 16.08
C PHE A 215 -12.53 -2.83 15.32
N SER A 216 -12.40 -1.69 16.01
CA SER A 216 -11.70 -0.51 15.49
C SER A 216 -11.11 0.25 16.66
N LYS A 217 -9.83 0.62 16.56
CA LYS A 217 -9.14 1.41 17.58
C LYS A 217 -8.19 2.41 16.93
N ALA A 218 -8.28 3.66 17.36
CA ALA A 218 -7.41 4.72 16.84
C ALA A 218 -5.94 4.46 17.21
N VAL A 219 -5.05 4.59 16.23
CA VAL A 219 -3.60 4.40 16.42
C VAL A 219 -3.05 5.42 17.43
N VAL A 220 -3.55 6.65 17.40
CA VAL A 220 -3.17 7.70 18.36
C VAL A 220 -3.49 7.27 19.79
N ASP A 221 -4.67 6.67 20.02
CA ASP A 221 -5.03 6.16 21.35
C ASP A 221 -4.15 4.97 21.75
N ILE A 222 -3.88 4.04 20.82
CA ILE A 222 -2.98 2.90 21.06
C ILE A 222 -1.61 3.41 21.52
N LEU A 223 -1.04 4.41 20.85
CA LEU A 223 0.24 5.00 21.22
C LEU A 223 0.15 5.69 22.60
N ALA A 224 -0.87 6.51 22.83
CA ALA A 224 -1.05 7.24 24.08
C ALA A 224 -1.21 6.31 25.30
N GLU A 225 -2.06 5.30 25.18
CA GLU A 225 -2.34 4.28 26.23
C GLU A 225 -1.13 3.38 26.55
N ASN A 226 -0.13 3.38 25.67
CA ASN A 226 1.13 2.65 25.83
C ASN A 226 2.33 3.58 26.09
N GLY A 227 2.10 4.84 26.47
CA GLY A 227 3.17 5.79 26.83
C GLY A 227 3.98 6.34 25.65
N LEU A 228 3.54 6.05 24.41
CA LEU A 228 4.17 6.49 23.16
C LEU A 228 3.46 7.69 22.52
N GLY A 229 2.57 8.37 23.26
CA GLY A 229 1.84 9.54 22.76
C GLY A 229 2.73 10.68 22.28
N TYR A 230 3.98 10.78 22.76
CA TYR A 230 4.95 11.78 22.31
C TYR A 230 5.25 11.68 20.80
N LEU A 231 5.08 10.49 20.20
CA LEU A 231 5.20 10.30 18.75
C LEU A 231 4.13 11.05 17.97
N VAL A 232 3.03 11.45 18.60
CA VAL A 232 1.98 12.27 17.98
C VAL A 232 2.00 13.68 18.53
N TYR A 233 1.97 13.84 19.85
CA TYR A 233 1.80 15.13 20.52
C TYR A 233 3.09 15.95 20.66
N GLY A 234 4.26 15.32 20.54
CA GLY A 234 5.57 15.96 20.70
C GLY A 234 6.16 16.54 19.41
N HIS A 235 5.51 16.31 18.26
CA HIS A 235 5.98 16.78 16.96
C HIS A 235 5.20 18.01 16.49
N GLY A 236 5.87 18.93 15.80
CA GLY A 236 5.47 20.31 15.57
C GLY A 236 4.01 20.58 15.14
N PHE A 237 3.58 21.82 15.34
CA PHE A 237 2.19 22.31 15.36
C PHE A 237 1.32 22.13 14.09
N ALA A 238 1.81 21.50 13.01
CA ALA A 238 1.13 21.47 11.70
C ALA A 238 1.36 20.16 10.92
N GLN A 239 1.13 19.02 11.56
CA GLN A 239 1.21 17.71 10.90
C GLN A 239 -0.16 17.01 10.97
N ASP A 240 -0.86 17.00 9.83
CA ASP A 240 -2.22 16.49 9.67
C ASP A 240 -2.25 14.97 9.40
N ASP A 241 -1.12 14.29 9.37
CA ASP A 241 -1.03 12.84 9.13
C ASP A 241 0.13 12.24 9.93
N PRO A 242 0.02 12.20 11.26
CA PRO A 242 1.18 12.02 12.12
C PRO A 242 1.69 10.59 12.14
N VAL A 243 0.88 9.60 11.79
CA VAL A 243 1.29 8.18 11.90
C VAL A 243 1.36 7.52 10.54
N HIS A 244 0.35 7.74 9.69
CA HIS A 244 0.24 7.15 8.37
C HIS A 244 0.37 5.62 8.43
N LEU A 245 -0.61 4.99 9.08
CA LEU A 245 -0.71 3.53 9.13
C LEU A 245 -0.91 3.01 7.71
N ASN A 246 0.08 2.30 7.20
CA ASN A 246 0.04 1.75 5.84
C ASN A 246 -0.12 0.24 5.80
N ASP A 247 0.10 -0.45 6.92
CA ASP A 247 -0.03 -1.90 6.96
C ASP A 247 -0.44 -2.43 8.33
N ILE A 248 -1.28 -3.48 8.30
CA ILE A 248 -1.72 -4.29 9.44
C ILE A 248 -1.51 -5.75 9.04
N GLU A 249 -0.44 -6.37 9.54
CA GLU A 249 -0.10 -7.76 9.24
C GLU A 249 -0.54 -8.68 10.40
N PRO A 250 -1.58 -9.52 10.21
CA PRO A 250 -2.10 -10.36 11.28
C PRO A 250 -1.20 -11.55 11.59
N VAL A 251 -0.93 -11.77 12.87
CA VAL A 251 -0.20 -12.94 13.35
C VAL A 251 -1.13 -14.16 13.31
N ARG A 252 -0.81 -15.12 12.44
CA ARG A 252 -1.60 -16.35 12.23
C ARG A 252 -1.18 -17.52 13.13
N THR A 253 0.05 -17.49 13.65
CA THR A 253 0.63 -18.53 14.50
C THR A 253 1.42 -17.92 15.65
N ASP A 254 1.50 -18.63 16.77
CA ASP A 254 2.27 -18.18 17.93
C ASP A 254 3.78 -18.15 17.59
N GLY A 255 4.50 -17.20 18.19
CA GLY A 255 5.93 -17.04 17.99
C GLY A 255 6.65 -16.60 19.25
N ALA A 256 7.82 -16.01 19.06
CA ALA A 256 8.76 -15.66 20.13
C ALA A 256 8.18 -14.66 21.14
N ILE A 257 7.55 -13.61 20.62
CA ILE A 257 7.05 -12.47 21.41
C ILE A 257 5.57 -12.19 21.13
N TRP A 258 4.99 -12.85 20.13
CA TRP A 258 3.62 -12.67 19.69
C TRP A 258 2.81 -13.96 19.85
N ARG A 259 1.50 -13.79 19.84
CA ARG A 259 0.50 -14.85 19.79
C ARG A 259 -0.45 -14.59 18.64
N LYS A 260 -1.11 -15.66 18.20
CA LYS A 260 -2.23 -15.58 17.27
C LYS A 260 -3.25 -14.53 17.74
N GLY A 261 -3.67 -13.67 16.82
CA GLY A 261 -4.55 -12.53 17.08
C GLY A 261 -3.84 -11.21 17.44
N ASP A 262 -2.52 -11.24 17.64
CA ASP A 262 -1.70 -10.02 17.59
C ASP A 262 -1.56 -9.52 16.15
N VAL A 263 -1.16 -8.26 15.98
CA VAL A 263 -0.95 -7.65 14.66
C VAL A 263 0.33 -6.82 14.65
N PHE A 264 1.09 -6.90 13.56
CA PHE A 264 2.13 -5.93 13.27
C PHE A 264 1.54 -4.72 12.58
N LEU A 265 1.96 -3.53 12.98
CA LEU A 265 1.54 -2.26 12.40
C LEU A 265 2.77 -1.54 11.83
N SER A 266 2.65 -1.02 10.62
CA SER A 266 3.66 -0.15 10.01
C SER A 266 3.16 1.30 9.97
N LEU A 267 3.84 2.17 10.73
CA LEU A 267 3.55 3.60 10.82
C LEU A 267 4.62 4.35 10.01
N ARG A 268 4.26 4.67 8.76
CA ARG A 268 5.21 5.22 7.79
C ARG A 268 5.82 6.53 8.28
N ASN A 269 5.00 7.50 8.70
CA ASN A 269 5.47 8.86 9.01
C ASN A 269 6.27 8.94 10.33
N ARG A 270 6.38 7.81 11.05
CA ARG A 270 7.26 7.65 12.23
C ARG A 270 8.42 6.72 12.01
N SER A 271 8.56 6.19 10.80
CA SER A 271 9.50 5.12 10.48
C SER A 271 9.44 4.00 11.52
N LEU A 272 8.24 3.62 11.98
CA LEU A 272 8.06 2.78 13.17
C LEU A 272 7.26 1.53 12.80
N VAL A 273 7.78 0.36 13.19
CA VAL A 273 7.03 -0.90 13.18
C VAL A 273 6.75 -1.31 14.62
N LEU A 274 5.54 -1.77 14.91
CA LEU A 274 5.17 -2.20 16.25
C LEU A 274 4.28 -3.45 16.24
N LEU A 275 4.37 -4.23 17.31
CA LEU A 275 3.52 -5.39 17.57
C LEU A 275 2.46 -5.00 18.59
N TYR A 276 1.20 -5.05 18.18
CA TYR A 276 0.05 -4.68 18.99
C TYR A 276 -0.81 -5.91 19.30
N ARG A 277 -1.26 -6.02 20.57
CA ARG A 277 -2.21 -7.03 21.04
C ARG A 277 -3.57 -6.40 21.27
N PRO A 278 -4.53 -6.55 20.33
CA PRO A 278 -5.88 -5.99 20.45
C PRO A 278 -6.60 -6.44 21.73
N ALA A 279 -6.44 -7.70 22.12
CA ALA A 279 -7.13 -8.27 23.27
C ALA A 279 -6.79 -7.60 24.62
N THR A 280 -5.63 -6.95 24.73
CA THR A 280 -5.18 -6.26 25.96
C THR A 280 -4.92 -4.78 25.74
N GLY A 281 -5.01 -4.29 24.50
CA GLY A 281 -4.64 -2.92 24.14
C GLY A 281 -3.15 -2.60 24.33
N LYS A 282 -2.26 -3.61 24.32
CA LYS A 282 -0.83 -3.42 24.63
C LYS A 282 0.05 -3.48 23.40
N ILE A 283 1.02 -2.58 23.33
CA ILE A 283 2.18 -2.71 22.43
C ILE A 283 3.18 -3.62 23.13
N LEU A 284 3.48 -4.76 22.50
CA LEU A 284 4.38 -5.78 23.07
C LEU A 284 5.84 -5.55 22.66
N TRP A 285 6.03 -4.93 21.49
CA TRP A 285 7.32 -4.64 20.91
C TRP A 285 7.17 -3.48 19.93
N SER A 286 8.21 -2.68 19.78
CA SER A 286 8.28 -1.66 18.76
C SER A 286 9.72 -1.40 18.38
N ARG A 287 9.93 -0.95 17.14
CA ARG A 287 11.23 -0.57 16.62
C ARG A 287 11.12 0.62 15.68
N ALA A 288 11.81 1.69 16.05
CA ALA A 288 12.04 2.81 15.15
C ALA A 288 13.06 2.40 14.07
N GLY A 289 12.98 3.10 12.95
CA GLY A 289 13.74 2.75 11.76
C GLY A 289 15.23 2.99 11.84
N ASP A 290 15.75 3.72 12.83
CA ASP A 290 17.17 3.98 13.08
C ASP A 290 18.03 3.98 11.78
N ASP A 291 18.86 2.95 11.57
CA ASP A 291 19.62 2.68 10.34
C ASP A 291 18.98 1.62 9.42
N ALA A 292 17.95 0.94 9.92
CA ALA A 292 17.27 -0.19 9.29
C ALA A 292 16.25 0.25 8.22
N TRP A 293 15.46 1.30 8.45
CA TRP A 293 14.48 1.79 7.48
C TRP A 293 14.03 3.24 7.69
N ILE A 294 13.51 3.86 6.62
CA ILE A 294 12.88 5.19 6.65
C ILE A 294 11.64 5.20 5.77
N HIS A 295 10.49 5.60 6.33
CA HIS A 295 9.18 5.61 5.66
C HIS A 295 8.79 4.27 5.02
N GLN A 296 9.04 3.19 5.73
CA GLN A 296 8.80 1.81 5.30
C GLN A 296 7.33 1.53 4.98
N HIS A 297 7.12 0.52 4.15
CA HIS A 297 5.84 -0.15 3.89
C HIS A 297 5.99 -1.66 4.14
N ASP A 298 4.87 -2.38 4.05
CA ASP A 298 4.78 -3.85 3.93
C ASP A 298 5.61 -4.62 4.97
N VAL A 299 4.93 -5.06 6.03
CA VAL A 299 5.51 -5.96 7.03
C VAL A 299 4.99 -7.36 6.74
N ALA A 300 5.88 -8.33 6.61
CA ALA A 300 5.49 -9.72 6.44
C ALA A 300 6.16 -10.60 7.50
N ILE A 301 5.41 -11.56 8.04
CA ILE A 301 5.94 -12.54 9.00
C ILE A 301 6.60 -13.68 8.22
N LEU A 302 7.88 -13.94 8.50
CA LEU A 302 8.66 -14.97 7.81
C LEU A 302 8.63 -16.32 8.55
N ASP A 303 8.76 -16.28 9.87
CA ASP A 303 8.77 -17.46 10.75
C ASP A 303 8.32 -17.07 12.17
N ASP A 304 8.62 -17.88 13.19
CA ASP A 304 8.19 -17.69 14.58
C ASP A 304 8.91 -16.52 15.30
N HIS A 305 9.89 -15.87 14.70
CA HIS A 305 10.65 -14.77 15.33
C HIS A 305 11.20 -13.74 14.34
N THR A 306 10.91 -13.90 13.06
CA THR A 306 11.45 -13.05 12.01
C THR A 306 10.32 -12.39 11.23
N ILE A 307 10.47 -11.08 11.02
CA ILE A 307 9.65 -10.32 10.07
C ILE A 307 10.53 -9.77 8.95
N THR A 308 9.93 -9.43 7.82
CA THR A 308 10.53 -8.57 6.80
C THR A 308 9.82 -7.22 6.75
N VAL A 309 10.56 -6.18 6.45
CA VAL A 309 10.07 -4.80 6.33
C VAL A 309 10.56 -4.23 4.99
N PHE A 310 9.66 -3.72 4.15
CA PHE A 310 10.03 -3.05 2.91
C PHE A 310 10.42 -1.59 3.16
N ASP A 311 11.72 -1.32 3.12
CA ASP A 311 12.29 0.00 3.37
C ASP A 311 12.37 0.85 2.10
N ASN A 312 11.54 1.90 2.06
CA ASN A 312 11.53 2.86 0.96
C ASN A 312 12.80 3.70 0.86
N ARG A 313 13.56 3.86 1.96
CA ARG A 313 14.72 4.76 2.06
C ARG A 313 14.42 6.17 1.59
N SER A 314 13.33 6.78 2.06
CA SER A 314 12.88 8.07 1.49
C SER A 314 12.92 9.23 2.48
N PRO A 315 14.10 9.72 2.92
CA PRO A 315 14.16 10.82 3.87
C PRO A 315 13.49 12.09 3.31
N LEU A 316 12.80 12.84 4.17
CA LEU A 316 12.22 14.13 3.80
C LEU A 316 13.35 15.13 3.46
N ARG A 317 13.41 15.58 2.20
CA ARG A 317 14.34 16.62 1.72
C ARG A 317 13.61 17.96 1.56
N GLN A 318 14.35 19.05 1.31
CA GLN A 318 13.82 20.44 1.28
C GLN A 318 12.61 20.66 0.36
N GLU A 319 12.46 19.84 -0.69
CA GLU A 319 11.35 19.92 -1.65
C GLU A 319 10.10 19.12 -1.23
N GLN A 320 10.09 18.51 -0.03
CA GLN A 320 9.00 17.62 0.45
C GLN A 320 8.67 16.44 -0.48
N ARG A 321 9.54 16.13 -1.44
CA ARG A 321 9.44 14.97 -2.31
C ARG A 321 9.99 13.75 -1.58
N LEU A 322 9.21 12.67 -1.57
CA LEU A 322 9.58 11.39 -1.00
C LEU A 322 10.15 10.55 -2.14
N GLU A 323 11.46 10.63 -2.30
CA GLU A 323 12.23 9.90 -3.32
C GLU A 323 13.15 8.88 -2.63
N THR A 324 13.37 7.74 -3.28
CA THR A 324 14.28 6.71 -2.75
C THR A 324 15.73 7.21 -2.78
N ASP A 325 16.39 7.18 -1.63
CA ASP A 325 17.83 7.41 -1.49
C ASP A 325 18.60 6.15 -1.90
N GLY A 326 19.00 6.10 -3.18
CA GLY A 326 19.70 4.96 -3.78
C GLY A 326 18.71 3.91 -4.30
N VAL A 327 18.59 2.79 -3.60
CA VAL A 327 17.63 1.71 -3.91
C VAL A 327 16.84 1.37 -2.65
N ASN A 328 15.61 0.86 -2.80
CA ASN A 328 14.85 0.31 -1.68
C ASN A 328 15.62 -0.87 -1.03
N ARG A 329 15.17 -1.32 0.13
CA ARG A 329 15.68 -2.56 0.76
C ARG A 329 14.51 -3.41 1.23
N LEU A 330 14.63 -4.73 1.16
CA LEU A 330 13.84 -5.61 2.00
C LEU A 330 14.70 -5.99 3.20
N VAL A 331 14.25 -5.68 4.41
CA VAL A 331 15.06 -5.85 5.63
C VAL A 331 14.46 -6.96 6.48
N ARG A 332 15.26 -8.01 6.72
CA ARG A 332 14.92 -9.07 7.67
C ARG A 332 15.21 -8.60 9.09
N VAL A 333 14.26 -8.76 9.99
CA VAL A 333 14.38 -8.38 11.40
C VAL A 333 14.07 -9.58 12.30
N ASP A 334 15.07 -9.99 13.09
CA ASP A 334 14.85 -10.91 14.21
C ASP A 334 14.34 -10.11 15.41
N VAL A 335 13.12 -10.40 15.86
CA VAL A 335 12.49 -9.63 16.95
C VAL A 335 12.98 -10.03 18.34
N ARG A 336 13.66 -11.17 18.48
CA ARG A 336 14.29 -11.59 19.75
C ARG A 336 15.56 -10.80 20.00
N THR A 337 16.38 -10.64 18.96
CA THR A 337 17.72 -10.04 19.07
C THR A 337 17.77 -8.59 18.62
N GLY A 338 16.82 -8.14 17.82
CA GLY A 338 16.85 -6.84 17.15
C GLY A 338 17.81 -6.79 15.95
N ALA A 339 18.41 -7.90 15.54
CA ALA A 339 19.24 -7.94 14.35
C ALA A 339 18.42 -7.54 13.11
N ALA A 340 18.92 -6.59 12.33
CA ALA A 340 18.34 -6.18 11.05
C ALA A 340 19.35 -6.41 9.93
N THR A 341 18.95 -7.10 8.86
CA THR A 341 19.85 -7.44 7.75
C THR A 341 19.14 -7.27 6.42
N PRO A 342 19.67 -6.47 5.48
CA PRO A 342 19.14 -6.37 4.13
C PRO A 342 19.19 -7.72 3.39
N VAL A 343 18.08 -8.07 2.75
CA VAL A 343 17.96 -9.24 1.86
C VAL A 343 18.49 -8.85 0.49
N TYR A 344 19.52 -9.58 0.02
CA TYR A 344 20.13 -9.45 -1.31
C TYR A 344 20.42 -8.01 -1.77
N PRO A 345 21.20 -7.22 -1.01
CA PRO A 345 21.44 -5.81 -1.33
C PRO A 345 22.06 -5.60 -2.72
N GLU A 346 22.89 -6.51 -3.21
CA GLU A 346 23.44 -6.42 -4.57
C GLU A 346 22.40 -6.67 -5.66
N ALA A 347 21.41 -7.55 -5.42
CA ALA A 347 20.31 -7.76 -6.35
C ALA A 347 19.44 -6.50 -6.47
N PHE A 348 19.10 -5.87 -5.33
CA PHE A 348 18.37 -4.59 -5.30
C PHE A 348 19.11 -3.49 -6.06
N ARG A 349 20.45 -3.41 -5.96
CA ARG A 349 21.27 -2.47 -6.73
C ARG A 349 21.32 -2.80 -8.21
N LYS A 350 21.54 -4.07 -8.57
CA LYS A 350 21.60 -4.55 -9.97
C LYS A 350 20.30 -4.27 -10.71
N LEU A 351 19.16 -4.50 -10.07
CA LEU A 351 17.83 -4.30 -10.64
C LEU A 351 17.34 -2.84 -10.52
N ASP A 352 18.13 -2.00 -9.84
CA ASP A 352 17.83 -0.61 -9.52
C ASP A 352 16.43 -0.44 -8.91
N LEU A 353 16.11 -1.15 -7.81
CA LEU A 353 14.76 -1.11 -7.25
C LEU A 353 14.51 0.21 -6.50
N ARG A 354 13.52 1.00 -6.93
CA ARG A 354 13.16 2.30 -6.35
C ARG A 354 11.65 2.52 -6.37
N THR A 355 11.09 2.97 -5.25
CA THR A 355 9.74 3.50 -5.07
C THR A 355 9.77 4.32 -3.79
N GLY A 356 9.56 5.62 -3.92
CA GLY A 356 9.76 6.56 -2.80
C GLY A 356 8.58 6.56 -1.84
N GLN A 357 7.45 6.09 -2.34
CA GLN A 357 6.21 5.87 -1.61
C GLN A 357 5.70 4.48 -1.97
N GLN A 358 4.79 3.96 -1.14
CA GLN A 358 4.13 2.68 -1.42
C GLN A 358 5.14 1.55 -1.67
N GLY A 359 4.78 0.58 -2.51
CA GLY A 359 5.61 -0.59 -2.77
C GLY A 359 5.42 -1.71 -1.76
N ARG A 360 5.82 -2.89 -2.20
CA ARG A 360 5.77 -4.14 -1.44
C ARG A 360 7.01 -4.97 -1.68
N GLY A 361 7.36 -5.79 -0.72
CA GLY A 361 8.48 -6.70 -0.79
C GLY A 361 8.18 -8.00 -0.04
N LEU A 362 8.17 -9.11 -0.77
CA LEU A 362 7.91 -10.44 -0.22
C LEU A 362 9.11 -11.35 -0.45
N LEU A 363 9.64 -11.93 0.62
CA LEU A 363 10.59 -13.03 0.54
C LEU A 363 9.82 -14.36 0.53
N LEU A 364 9.98 -15.13 -0.54
CA LEU A 364 9.32 -16.42 -0.72
C LEU A 364 10.08 -17.56 -0.01
N PRO A 365 9.41 -18.68 0.32
CA PRO A 365 10.05 -19.82 1.01
C PRO A 365 11.21 -20.47 0.27
N ASP A 366 11.22 -20.38 -1.07
CA ASP A 366 12.29 -20.88 -1.94
C ASP A 366 13.49 -19.93 -2.02
N GLY A 367 13.44 -18.79 -1.32
CA GLY A 367 14.48 -17.76 -1.32
C GLY A 367 14.40 -16.76 -2.48
N LYS A 368 13.36 -16.81 -3.31
CA LYS A 368 13.09 -15.76 -4.30
C LYS A 368 12.47 -14.54 -3.64
N VAL A 369 12.61 -13.37 -4.27
CA VAL A 369 12.03 -12.12 -3.78
C VAL A 369 11.09 -11.56 -4.84
N VAL A 370 9.91 -11.10 -4.41
CA VAL A 370 8.98 -10.32 -5.23
C VAL A 370 8.98 -8.88 -4.72
N VAL A 371 9.16 -7.93 -5.63
CA VAL A 371 9.06 -6.49 -5.31
C VAL A 371 8.09 -5.81 -6.26
N GLU A 372 7.29 -4.89 -5.73
CA GLU A 372 6.52 -3.94 -6.52
C GLU A 372 7.10 -2.53 -6.35
N GLU A 373 7.52 -1.91 -7.46
CA GLU A 373 7.84 -0.49 -7.56
C GLU A 373 6.59 0.27 -7.99
N THR A 374 5.65 0.43 -7.07
CA THR A 374 4.33 1.03 -7.30
C THR A 374 4.42 2.36 -8.06
N ASP A 375 5.32 3.26 -7.62
CA ASP A 375 5.50 4.60 -8.21
C ASP A 375 5.99 4.58 -9.67
N PHE A 376 6.54 3.45 -10.12
CA PHE A 376 7.11 3.28 -11.47
C PHE A 376 6.42 2.20 -12.30
N GLY A 377 5.37 1.56 -11.77
CA GLY A 377 4.54 0.65 -12.54
C GLY A 377 5.20 -0.70 -12.87
N ARG A 378 6.18 -1.16 -12.07
CA ARG A 378 6.85 -2.47 -12.26
C ARG A 378 6.62 -3.39 -11.06
N VAL A 379 6.38 -4.66 -11.33
CA VAL A 379 6.46 -5.76 -10.34
C VAL A 379 7.33 -6.87 -10.92
N LEU A 380 8.16 -7.50 -10.10
CA LEU A 380 9.09 -8.53 -10.56
C LEU A 380 9.45 -9.54 -9.47
N GLN A 381 9.77 -10.76 -9.89
CA GLN A 381 10.38 -11.79 -9.07
C GLN A 381 11.82 -12.05 -9.51
N PHE A 382 12.72 -12.20 -8.55
CA PHE A 382 14.13 -12.41 -8.81
C PHE A 382 14.80 -13.26 -7.74
N ASP A 383 15.97 -13.81 -8.07
CA ASP A 383 16.80 -14.59 -7.16
C ASP A 383 17.82 -13.76 -6.38
N ARG A 384 18.63 -14.42 -5.54
CA ARG A 384 19.69 -13.79 -4.75
C ARG A 384 20.75 -13.03 -5.57
N ASN A 385 20.90 -13.34 -6.86
CA ASN A 385 21.86 -12.71 -7.78
C ASN A 385 21.21 -11.55 -8.55
N GLY A 386 19.91 -11.31 -8.35
CA GLY A 386 19.15 -10.31 -9.10
C GLY A 386 18.88 -10.75 -10.54
N ASP A 387 18.82 -12.05 -10.81
CA ASP A 387 18.34 -12.56 -12.09
C ASP A 387 16.81 -12.67 -12.03
N GLU A 388 16.12 -12.01 -12.97
CA GLU A 388 14.65 -11.97 -13.02
C GLU A 388 14.09 -13.34 -13.47
N ASP A 389 13.19 -13.91 -12.68
CA ASP A 389 12.36 -15.04 -13.13
C ASP A 389 11.26 -14.52 -14.06
N TRP A 390 10.60 -13.45 -13.62
CA TRP A 390 9.61 -12.72 -14.40
C TRP A 390 9.50 -11.26 -13.94
N SER A 391 8.99 -10.41 -14.83
CA SER A 391 8.64 -9.03 -14.51
C SER A 391 7.45 -8.55 -15.34
N PHE A 392 6.71 -7.59 -14.81
CA PHE A 392 5.61 -6.90 -15.47
C PHE A 392 5.83 -5.39 -15.41
N VAL A 393 5.61 -4.70 -16.53
CA VAL A 393 5.58 -3.23 -16.60
C VAL A 393 4.23 -2.76 -17.14
N ASN A 394 3.53 -1.92 -16.37
CA ASN A 394 2.17 -1.46 -16.65
C ASN A 394 2.14 -0.32 -17.69
N ARG A 395 2.57 -0.60 -18.92
CA ARG A 395 2.54 0.35 -20.03
C ARG A 395 1.30 0.12 -20.90
N ALA A 396 0.54 1.19 -21.12
CA ALA A 396 -0.64 1.20 -22.00
C ALA A 396 -0.23 1.40 -23.47
N THR A 397 -1.18 1.20 -24.40
CA THR A 397 -0.96 1.39 -25.85
C THR A 397 -0.59 2.83 -26.22
N ASN A 398 -0.99 3.80 -25.40
CA ASN A 398 -0.60 5.21 -25.54
C ASN A 398 0.87 5.50 -25.17
N GLY A 399 1.64 4.47 -24.78
CA GLY A 399 3.05 4.55 -24.44
C GLY A 399 3.34 5.01 -23.02
N ARG A 400 2.35 5.46 -22.25
CA ARG A 400 2.51 5.88 -20.85
C ARG A 400 2.54 4.67 -19.92
N VAL A 401 3.33 4.79 -18.85
CA VAL A 401 3.34 3.82 -17.73
C VAL A 401 2.41 4.32 -16.63
N TYR A 402 1.61 3.41 -16.10
CA TYR A 402 0.64 3.67 -15.04
C TYR A 402 1.06 2.99 -13.74
N LEU A 403 0.62 3.55 -12.63
CA LEU A 403 0.90 3.03 -11.30
C LEU A 403 0.36 1.59 -11.16
N LEU A 404 1.07 0.78 -10.37
CA LEU A 404 0.52 -0.44 -9.80
C LEU A 404 -0.18 -0.12 -8.47
N ASN A 405 -0.95 -1.06 -7.94
CA ASN A 405 -1.77 -0.85 -6.75
C ASN A 405 -1.66 -2.05 -5.80
N TRP A 406 -0.43 -2.45 -5.44
CA TRP A 406 -0.12 -3.47 -4.44
C TRP A 406 -0.61 -4.86 -4.84
N SER A 407 0.06 -5.43 -5.83
CA SER A 407 -0.13 -6.81 -6.27
C SER A 407 0.34 -7.78 -5.18
N ARG A 408 -0.21 -9.00 -5.18
CA ARG A 408 0.19 -10.04 -4.22
C ARG A 408 0.36 -11.40 -4.88
N ILE A 409 1.24 -12.22 -4.32
CA ILE A 409 1.34 -13.63 -4.66
C ILE A 409 0.18 -14.38 -3.99
N VAL A 410 -0.53 -15.19 -4.78
CA VAL A 410 -1.63 -16.03 -4.33
C VAL A 410 -1.19 -17.49 -4.41
N PRO A 411 -1.17 -18.25 -3.30
CA PRO A 411 -0.83 -19.66 -3.32
C PRO A 411 -1.71 -20.43 -4.32
N ARG A 412 -1.11 -21.38 -5.06
CA ARG A 412 -1.79 -22.21 -6.08
C ARG A 412 -3.13 -22.75 -5.56
N GLU A 413 -3.12 -23.38 -4.38
CA GLU A 413 -4.33 -23.94 -3.75
C GLU A 413 -5.46 -22.91 -3.53
N LEU A 414 -5.12 -21.67 -3.18
CA LEU A 414 -6.11 -20.62 -2.98
C LEU A 414 -6.68 -20.15 -4.33
N GLY A 415 -5.82 -19.97 -5.33
CA GLY A 415 -6.23 -19.57 -6.68
C GLY A 415 -7.11 -20.61 -7.36
N ASP A 416 -6.73 -21.89 -7.29
CA ASP A 416 -7.51 -23.01 -7.85
C ASP A 416 -8.90 -23.11 -7.21
N ALA A 417 -8.98 -22.95 -5.89
CA ALA A 417 -10.25 -22.93 -5.17
C ALA A 417 -11.13 -21.75 -5.60
N ALA A 418 -10.54 -20.56 -5.73
CA ALA A 418 -11.25 -19.36 -6.18
C ALA A 418 -11.76 -19.51 -7.63
N LEU A 419 -10.95 -20.03 -8.55
CA LEU A 419 -11.34 -20.30 -9.93
C LEU A 419 -12.45 -21.34 -10.03
N THR A 420 -12.40 -22.38 -9.19
CA THR A 420 -13.48 -23.37 -9.09
C THR A 420 -14.79 -22.71 -8.65
N ALA A 421 -14.74 -21.82 -7.65
CA ALA A 421 -15.92 -21.08 -7.20
C ALA A 421 -16.45 -20.11 -8.26
N ILE A 422 -15.55 -19.44 -9.00
CA ILE A 422 -15.90 -18.56 -10.13
C ILE A 422 -16.59 -19.35 -11.25
N GLY A 423 -16.04 -20.49 -11.66
CA GLY A 423 -16.65 -21.35 -12.66
C GLY A 423 -18.02 -21.90 -12.23
N ALA A 424 -18.17 -22.22 -10.94
CA ALA A 424 -19.43 -22.71 -10.38
C ALA A 424 -20.53 -21.63 -10.29
N ALA A 425 -20.16 -20.35 -10.19
CA ALA A 425 -21.10 -19.25 -10.03
C ALA A 425 -22.00 -18.99 -11.26
N ARG A 426 -21.76 -19.68 -12.39
CA ARG A 426 -22.52 -19.56 -13.66
C ARG A 426 -22.80 -18.11 -13.98
N CYS A 427 -21.75 -17.30 -14.00
CA CYS A 427 -21.82 -15.90 -14.37
C CYS A 427 -22.40 -15.82 -15.78
N GLY A 428 -23.69 -15.52 -15.90
CA GLY A 428 -24.38 -15.53 -17.19
C GLY A 428 -23.57 -14.75 -18.21
N ASP A 429 -23.30 -15.38 -19.36
CA ASP A 429 -22.35 -14.93 -20.38
C ASP A 429 -22.42 -13.41 -20.57
N LYS A 430 -21.45 -12.69 -20.02
CA LYS A 430 -21.11 -11.38 -20.56
C LYS A 430 -20.18 -11.63 -21.73
N GLN A 431 -20.81 -11.73 -22.89
CA GLN A 431 -20.21 -11.61 -24.22
C GLN A 431 -19.11 -10.54 -24.25
N GLY A 432 -17.96 -10.90 -24.81
CA GLY A 432 -16.88 -9.95 -25.07
C GLY A 432 -15.55 -10.58 -25.47
N GLN A 433 -15.53 -11.72 -26.18
CA GLN A 433 -14.40 -12.00 -27.07
C GLN A 433 -14.33 -10.86 -28.08
N GLN A 434 -13.38 -9.94 -27.92
CA GLN A 434 -12.78 -9.26 -29.05
C GLN A 434 -11.44 -9.95 -29.33
N SER A 435 -11.54 -11.00 -30.14
CA SER A 435 -10.52 -11.33 -31.12
C SER A 435 -10.32 -10.12 -32.04
N GLY A 436 -9.09 -9.60 -32.08
CA GLY A 436 -8.64 -8.54 -32.97
C GLY A 436 -7.18 -8.21 -32.72
#